data_AF-A0A7C4A6X9-F1
#
_entry.id   AF-A0A7C4A6X9-F1
#
_cell.length_a   1.000
_cell.length_b   1.000
_cell.length_c   1.000
_cell.angle_alpha   90.00
_cell.angle_beta   90.00
_cell.angle_gamma   90.00
#
_symmetry.space_group_name_H-M   'P 1'
#
loop_
_entity.id
_entity.type
_entity.pdbx_description
1 polymer ?
#
loop_
_entity_poly.entity_id
_entity_poly.type
_entity_poly.pdbx_seq_one_letter_code
_entity_poly.pdbx_strand_id
1 'polypeptide(L)'
;MMLYSLLAQVRELDPGRGELGTGEAADVPTLKGLEGIFNNVVSVILAFAGIVLFIMLISGGFKYITAGGDPKGVEEAKKTLTYAIGGMILLAASFLVLRFIEQFTGANVTQFRIFQP
;
A
#
# COMPACT_ATOMS: atom_id res chain seq x y z
N MET A 1 27.18 -28.40 47.09
CA MET A 1 26.49 -27.32 46.35
C MET A 1 27.30 -26.78 45.17
N MET A 2 28.64 -26.61 45.24
CA MET A 2 29.45 -26.10 44.10
C MET A 2 29.65 -27.07 42.90
N LEU A 3 29.28 -28.36 43.03
CA LEU A 3 29.37 -29.33 41.92
C LEU A 3 28.15 -29.26 40.98
N TYR A 4 26.97 -28.85 41.47
CA TYR A 4 25.77 -28.68 40.64
C TYR A 4 25.81 -27.42 39.79
N SER A 5 26.41 -26.34 40.29
CA SER A 5 26.64 -25.12 39.50
C SER A 5 27.59 -25.38 38.32
N LEU A 6 28.52 -26.33 38.46
CA LEU A 6 29.49 -26.68 37.42
C LEU A 6 28.87 -27.56 36.32
N LEU A 7 27.95 -28.46 36.66
CA LEU A 7 27.15 -29.22 35.68
C LEU A 7 26.10 -28.34 34.97
N ALA A 8 25.55 -27.32 35.65
CA ALA A 8 24.68 -26.32 35.03
C ALA A 8 25.45 -25.49 33.99
N GLN A 9 26.70 -25.10 34.31
CA GLN A 9 27.56 -24.31 33.40
C GLN A 9 28.00 -25.09 32.16
N VAL A 10 28.14 -26.42 32.25
CA VAL A 10 28.45 -27.29 31.09
C VAL A 10 27.21 -27.54 30.20
N ARG A 11 25.99 -27.48 30.75
CA ARG A 11 24.75 -27.57 29.97
C ARG A 11 24.47 -26.29 29.16
N GLU A 12 25.04 -25.15 29.57
CA GLU A 12 24.94 -23.87 28.87
C GLU A 12 25.90 -23.75 27.66
N LEU A 13 26.77 -24.74 27.43
CA LEU A 13 27.69 -24.84 26.28
C LEU A 13 27.11 -25.68 25.13
N ASP A 14 25.81 -25.54 24.83
CA ASP A 14 25.28 -25.78 23.47
C ASP A 14 25.00 -24.42 22.82
N PRO A 15 26.03 -23.75 22.28
CA PRO A 15 25.84 -22.52 21.54
C PRO A 15 25.19 -22.90 20.21
N GLY A 16 23.87 -22.73 20.13
CA GLY A 16 23.21 -22.46 18.88
C GLY A 16 23.48 -23.45 17.75
N ARG A 17 22.86 -24.63 17.81
CA ARG A 17 22.22 -25.21 16.61
C ARG A 17 20.95 -24.43 16.23
N GLY A 18 21.08 -23.11 16.21
CA GLY A 18 20.15 -22.13 15.67
C GLY A 18 20.61 -21.62 14.32
N GLU A 19 21.24 -22.44 13.48
CA GLU A 19 21.59 -22.11 12.09
C GLU A 19 21.60 -23.35 11.19
N LEU A 20 20.53 -24.15 11.21
CA LEU A 20 20.06 -24.70 9.94
C LEU A 20 19.05 -23.69 9.44
N GLY A 21 19.58 -22.66 8.77
CA GLY A 21 18.78 -21.78 7.95
C GLY A 21 17.88 -22.65 7.11
N THR A 22 16.59 -22.66 7.46
CA THR A 22 15.52 -22.94 6.51
C THR A 22 15.47 -21.73 5.57
N GLY A 23 16.57 -21.50 4.86
CA GLY A 23 16.67 -20.75 3.62
C GLY A 23 16.10 -21.56 2.47
N GLU A 24 15.04 -22.30 2.76
CA GLU A 24 14.20 -22.97 1.79
C GLU A 24 12.76 -22.50 2.04
N ALA A 25 12.61 -21.18 2.00
CA ALA A 25 11.44 -20.54 1.41
C ALA A 25 11.41 -20.82 -0.11
N ALA A 26 11.73 -22.05 -0.52
CA ALA A 26 11.44 -22.55 -1.84
C ALA A 26 9.95 -22.87 -1.84
N ASP A 27 9.23 -21.97 -2.50
CA ASP A 27 8.17 -22.38 -3.40
C ASP A 27 6.89 -22.90 -2.72
N VAL A 28 6.22 -21.99 -2.02
CA VAL A 28 4.82 -21.77 -2.40
C VAL A 28 4.67 -20.35 -2.94
N PRO A 29 4.43 -20.15 -4.24
CA PRO A 29 4.04 -18.88 -4.85
C PRO A 29 2.65 -18.38 -4.38
N THR A 30 2.30 -18.60 -3.13
CA THR A 30 0.91 -18.55 -2.66
C THR A 30 0.62 -17.21 -2.01
N LEU A 31 -0.03 -16.34 -2.78
CA LEU A 31 -0.84 -15.17 -2.40
C LEU A 31 -0.17 -14.04 -1.59
N LYS A 32 0.76 -14.32 -0.67
CA LYS A 32 1.48 -13.34 0.16
C LYS A 32 2.55 -12.57 -0.62
N GLY A 33 3.25 -13.26 -1.54
CA GLY A 33 4.17 -12.61 -2.47
C GLY A 33 3.43 -11.70 -3.46
N LEU A 34 2.26 -12.14 -3.92
CA LEU A 34 1.38 -11.33 -4.76
C LEU A 34 0.82 -10.12 -3.99
N GLU A 35 0.44 -10.29 -2.72
CA GLU A 35 -0.02 -9.20 -1.85
C GLU A 35 1.06 -8.13 -1.66
N GLY A 36 2.31 -8.53 -1.42
CA GLY A 36 3.44 -7.60 -1.29
C GLY A 36 3.71 -6.80 -2.57
N ILE A 37 3.72 -7.47 -3.73
CA ILE A 37 3.89 -6.82 -5.04
C ILE A 37 2.71 -5.90 -5.32
N PHE A 38 1.48 -6.37 -5.08
CA PHE A 38 0.26 -5.60 -5.31
C PHE A 38 0.22 -4.32 -4.46
N ASN A 39 0.51 -4.42 -3.16
CA ASN A 39 0.55 -3.25 -2.27
C ASN A 39 1.61 -2.25 -2.71
N ASN A 40 2.81 -2.71 -3.10
CA ASN A 40 3.86 -1.82 -3.58
C ASN A 40 3.47 -1.12 -4.90
N VAL A 41 2.92 -1.87 -5.85
CA VAL A 41 2.47 -1.33 -7.15
C VAL A 41 1.34 -0.31 -6.95
N VAL A 42 0.33 -0.64 -6.14
CA VAL A 42 -0.78 0.28 -5.83
C VAL A 42 -0.25 1.53 -5.14
N SER A 43 0.65 1.42 -4.16
CA SER A 43 1.24 2.57 -3.48
C SER A 43 2.00 3.50 -4.43
N VAL A 44 2.79 2.93 -5.35
CA VAL A 44 3.51 3.71 -6.37
C VAL A 44 2.54 4.40 -7.32
N ILE A 45 1.53 3.68 -7.82
CA ILE A 45 0.51 4.25 -8.71
C ILE A 45 -0.28 5.36 -8.01
N LEU A 46 -0.66 5.19 -6.75
CA LEU A 46 -1.38 6.21 -5.98
C LEU A 46 -0.53 7.46 -5.78
N ALA A 47 0.76 7.32 -5.47
CA ALA A 47 1.68 8.45 -5.35
C ALA A 47 1.82 9.20 -6.68
N PHE A 48 2.03 8.47 -7.78
CA PHE A 48 2.09 9.06 -9.12
C PHE A 48 0.78 9.73 -9.53
N ALA A 49 -0.36 9.09 -9.27
CA ALA A 49 -1.69 9.61 -9.58
C ALA A 49 -1.95 10.93 -8.84
N GLY A 50 -1.56 11.03 -7.56
CA GLY A 50 -1.68 12.28 -6.79
C GLY A 50 -0.92 13.44 -7.43
N ILE A 51 0.32 13.21 -7.87
CA ILE A 51 1.15 14.22 -8.54
C ILE A 51 0.52 14.64 -9.88
N VAL A 52 0.08 13.68 -10.69
CA VAL A 52 -0.55 13.96 -11.99
C VAL A 52 -1.84 14.75 -11.81
N LEU A 53 -2.70 14.36 -10.86
CA LEU A 53 -3.93 15.08 -10.55
C LEU A 53 -3.65 16.51 -10.10
N PHE A 54 -2.61 16.72 -9.29
CA PHE A 54 -2.21 18.05 -8.85
C PHE A 54 -1.77 18.95 -10.02
N ILE A 55 -0.95 18.42 -10.95
CA ILE A 55 -0.53 19.13 -12.16
C ILE A 55 -1.72 19.44 -13.07
N MET A 56 -2.64 18.49 -13.27
CA MET A 56 -3.86 18.70 -14.05
C MET A 56 -4.76 19.77 -13.43
N LEU A 57 -4.84 19.84 -12.10
CA LEU A 57 -5.63 20.83 -11.40
C LEU A 57 -5.04 22.23 -11.55
N ILE A 58 -3.72 22.36 -11.43
CA ILE A 58 -3.01 23.64 -11.66
C ILE A 58 -3.19 24.08 -13.13
N SER A 59 -2.85 23.22 -14.08
CA SER A 59 -2.92 23.56 -15.52
C SER A 59 -4.35 23.85 -15.98
N GLY A 60 -5.34 23.07 -15.53
CA GLY A 60 -6.75 23.31 -15.79
C GLY A 60 -7.27 24.60 -15.13
N GLY A 61 -6.85 24.88 -13.90
CA GLY A 61 -7.20 26.11 -13.18
C GLY A 61 -6.62 27.36 -13.83
N PHE A 62 -5.34 27.33 -14.21
CA PHE A 62 -4.71 28.43 -14.95
C PHE A 62 -5.41 28.66 -16.29
N LYS A 63 -5.69 27.60 -17.06
CA LYS A 63 -6.41 27.70 -18.33
C LYS A 63 -7.84 28.24 -18.16
N TYR A 64 -8.51 27.91 -17.06
CA TYR A 64 -9.84 28.44 -16.75
C TYR A 64 -9.82 29.94 -16.51
N ILE A 65 -8.84 30.43 -15.75
CA ILE A 65 -8.70 31.86 -15.43
C ILE A 65 -8.25 32.66 -16.66
N THR A 66 -7.30 32.14 -17.45
CA THR A 66 -6.76 32.84 -18.63
C THR A 66 -7.68 32.80 -19.84
N ALA A 67 -8.64 31.88 -19.91
CA ALA A 67 -9.60 31.81 -21.01
C ALA A 67 -10.49 33.06 -21.11
N GLY A 68 -10.65 33.83 -20.02
CA GLY A 68 -11.10 35.23 -20.07
C GLY A 68 -12.46 35.54 -20.74
N GLY A 69 -13.26 34.52 -21.07
CA GLY A 69 -14.54 34.66 -21.78
C GLY A 69 -14.60 33.95 -23.14
N ASP A 70 -13.50 33.38 -23.65
CA ASP A 70 -13.55 32.49 -24.82
C ASP A 70 -14.29 31.18 -24.45
N PRO A 71 -15.44 30.89 -25.08
CA PRO A 71 -16.26 29.74 -24.69
C PRO A 71 -15.56 28.40 -24.92
N LYS A 72 -14.68 28.29 -25.92
CA LYS A 72 -13.95 27.04 -26.20
C LYS A 72 -12.88 26.78 -25.14
N GLY A 73 -12.11 27.81 -24.79
CA GLY A 73 -11.07 27.73 -23.76
C GLY A 73 -11.66 27.41 -22.38
N VAL A 74 -12.79 28.02 -22.04
CA VAL A 74 -13.51 27.76 -20.78
C VAL A 74 -14.07 26.33 -20.76
N GLU A 75 -14.67 25.85 -21.85
CA GLU A 75 -15.21 24.48 -21.91
C GLU A 75 -14.11 23.43 -21.77
N GLU A 76 -12.97 23.62 -22.43
CA GLU A 76 -11.84 22.71 -22.33
C GLU A 76 -11.23 22.70 -20.92
N ALA A 77 -11.07 23.87 -20.30
CA ALA A 77 -10.59 23.98 -18.92
C ALA A 77 -11.55 23.30 -17.93
N LYS A 78 -12.86 23.46 -18.12
CA LYS A 78 -13.89 22.77 -17.31
C LYS A 78 -13.79 21.25 -17.47
N LYS A 79 -13.57 20.73 -18.67
CA LYS A 79 -13.38 19.28 -18.90
C LYS A 79 -12.16 18.76 -18.14
N THR A 80 -11.01 19.44 -18.27
CA THR A 80 -9.79 19.09 -17.54
C THR A 80 -10.02 19.09 -16.03
N LEU A 81 -10.68 20.12 -15.49
CA LEU A 81 -10.98 20.21 -14.07
C LEU A 81 -11.95 19.13 -13.61
N THR A 82 -12.94 18.79 -14.44
CA THR A 82 -13.89 17.70 -14.16
C THR A 82 -13.18 16.35 -14.11
N TYR A 83 -12.22 16.08 -14.99
CA TYR A 83 -11.42 14.86 -14.93
C TYR A 83 -10.51 14.83 -13.70
N ALA A 84 -9.89 15.96 -13.34
CA ALA A 84 -9.07 16.05 -12.12
C ALA A 84 -9.89 15.80 -10.85
N ILE A 85 -11.08 16.42 -10.74
CA ILE A 85 -12.00 16.22 -9.63
C ILE A 85 -12.54 14.78 -9.63
N GLY A 86 -12.91 14.25 -10.80
CA GLY A 86 -13.38 12.86 -10.94
C GLY A 86 -12.34 11.85 -10.47
N GLY A 87 -11.05 12.06 -10.79
CA GLY A 87 -9.95 11.24 -10.30
C GLY A 87 -9.79 11.30 -8.78
N MET A 88 -9.86 12.50 -8.17
CA MET A 88 -9.81 12.63 -6.71
C MET A 88 -10.98 11.93 -6.02
N ILE A 89 -12.20 12.07 -6.57
CA ILE A 89 -13.39 11.39 -6.06
C ILE A 89 -13.23 9.88 -6.18
N LEU A 90 -12.69 9.37 -7.29
CA LEU A 90 -12.45 7.94 -7.49
C LEU A 90 -11.49 7.37 -6.43
N LEU A 91 -10.42 8.09 -6.10
CA LEU A 91 -9.49 7.69 -5.04
C LEU A 91 -10.18 7.67 -3.66
N ALA A 92 -10.97 8.69 -3.35
CA ALA A 92 -11.73 8.75 -2.10
C ALA A 92 -12.79 7.63 -2.01
N ALA A 93 -13.48 7.35 -3.12
CA ALA A 93 -14.46 6.29 -3.23
C ALA A 93 -13.83 4.90 -3.06
N SER A 94 -12.65 4.67 -3.64
CA SER A 94 -11.89 3.44 -3.45
C SER A 94 -11.62 3.17 -1.97
N PHE A 95 -11.14 4.19 -1.24
CA PHE A 95 -10.89 4.07 0.20
C PHE A 95 -12.16 3.84 1.02
N LEU A 96 -13.28 4.48 0.64
CA LEU A 96 -14.58 4.24 1.25
C LEU A 96 -15.04 2.79 1.08
N VAL A 97 -14.88 2.23 -0.12
CA VAL A 97 -15.23 0.82 -0.40
C VAL A 97 -14.37 -0.13 0.44
N LEU A 98 -13.06 0.11 0.55
CA LEU A 98 -12.17 -0.70 1.38
C LEU A 98 -12.62 -0.69 2.86
N ARG A 99 -12.91 0.49 3.41
CA ARG A 99 -13.44 0.61 4.78
C ARG A 99 -14.80 -0.06 4.96
N PHE A 100 -15.66 0.02 3.95
CA PHE A 100 -16.97 -0.64 3.99
C PHE A 100 -16.82 -2.16 4.09
N ILE A 101 -15.87 -2.74 3.34
CA ILE A 101 -15.57 -4.18 3.40
C ILE A 101 -14.98 -4.56 4.76
N GLU A 102 -14.10 -3.74 5.34
CA GLU A 102 -13.54 -3.97 6.70
C GLU A 102 -14.65 -4.00 7.76
N GLN A 103 -15.59 -3.04 7.72
CA GLN A 103 -16.69 -2.97 8.67
C GLN A 103 -17.66 -4.15 8.54
N PHE A 104 -17.92 -4.61 7.31
CA PHE A 104 -18.85 -5.71 7.06
C PHE A 104 -18.25 -7.09 7.35
N THR A 105 -16.96 -7.28 7.05
CA THR A 105 -16.28 -8.58 7.21
C THR A 105 -15.68 -8.74 8.61
N GLY A 106 -15.48 -7.64 9.36
CA GLY A 106 -14.85 -7.67 10.70
C GLY A 106 -13.37 -8.10 10.69
N ALA A 107 -12.80 -8.34 9.51
CA ALA A 107 -11.41 -8.70 9.28
C ALA A 107 -10.69 -7.53 8.59
N ASN A 108 -9.45 -7.26 9.00
CA ASN A 108 -8.60 -6.26 8.35
C ASN A 108 -8.19 -6.76 6.96
N VAL A 109 -8.96 -6.42 5.92
CA VAL A 109 -8.69 -6.78 4.51
C VAL A 109 -7.47 -6.06 3.92
N THR A 110 -6.86 -5.14 4.67
CA THR A 110 -5.56 -4.53 4.38
C THR A 110 -4.38 -5.32 4.97
N GLN A 111 -4.65 -6.37 5.74
CA GLN A 111 -3.67 -7.29 6.31
C GLN A 111 -4.16 -8.73 6.08
N PHE A 112 -3.84 -9.35 4.93
CA PHE A 112 -4.19 -10.76 4.71
C PHE A 112 -3.25 -11.68 5.51
N ARG A 113 -3.43 -11.72 6.84
CA ARG A 113 -2.77 -12.68 7.73
C ARG A 113 -3.65 -13.91 7.91
N ILE A 114 -3.46 -14.91 7.05
CA ILE A 114 -4.32 -16.11 7.04
C ILE A 114 -3.63 -17.39 7.55
N PHE A 115 -2.36 -17.35 7.95
CA PHE A 115 -1.73 -18.46 8.67
C PHE A 115 -0.52 -18.00 9.48
N GLN A 116 -0.54 -18.31 10.76
CA GLN A 116 0.59 -18.20 11.68
C GLN A 116 0.84 -19.61 12.20
N PRO A 117 2.04 -20.19 12.04
CA PRO A 117 2.50 -21.20 12.99
C PRO A 117 2.82 -20.53 14.33
#